data_AF-T0FS95-F1
#
_entry.id   AF-T0FS95-F1
#
_cell.length_a   1.000
_cell.length_b   1.000
_cell.length_c   1.000
_cell.angle_alpha   90.00
_cell.angle_beta   90.00
_cell.angle_gamma   90.00
#
_symmetry.space_group_name_H-M   'P 1'
#
loop_
_entity.id
_entity.type
_entity.pdbx_description
1 polymer ?
#
loop_
_entity_poly.entity_id
_entity_poly.type
_entity_poly.pdbx_seq_one_letter_code
_entity_poly.pdbx_strand_id
1 'polypeptide(L)'
;MNLSWDEIHLIRKKAVERGLRRRKDHKIKYLGIDEKSFRRGRKHITVLNDLQRQTVIEVKEGKSKEAVTQLLSSLSKKVKRSCEAVAVDMDPVFKTAIEKNLPDADIVHDKFHISKYLNEAVANILER
;
A
#
# COMPACT_ATOMS: atom_id res chain seq x y z
N MET A 1 20.28 23.58 15.09
CA MET A 1 19.09 23.41 15.95
C MET A 1 19.47 22.48 17.09
N ASN A 2 19.32 22.93 18.34
CA ASN A 2 19.73 22.16 19.54
C ASN A 2 18.47 21.56 20.18
N LEU A 3 17.88 20.54 19.55
CA LEU A 3 16.67 19.85 20.04
C LEU A 3 17.03 18.42 20.45
N SER A 4 16.50 17.98 21.59
CA SER A 4 16.57 16.59 22.03
C SER A 4 15.71 15.67 21.17
N TRP A 5 15.98 14.37 21.24
CA TRP A 5 15.22 13.35 20.51
C TRP A 5 13.73 13.38 20.87
N ASP A 6 13.41 13.57 22.15
CA ASP A 6 12.02 13.63 22.63
C ASP A 6 11.26 14.83 22.07
N GLU A 7 11.90 16.00 22.01
CA GLU A 7 11.31 17.20 21.42
C GLU A 7 11.02 17.01 19.93
N ILE A 8 11.97 16.43 19.19
CA ILE A 8 11.77 16.09 17.77
C ILE A 8 10.62 15.09 17.60
N HIS A 9 10.55 14.06 18.45
CA HIS A 9 9.49 13.06 18.41
C HIS A 9 8.11 13.66 18.67
N LEU A 10 8.01 14.54 19.68
CA LEU A 10 6.77 15.25 20.03
C LEU A 10 6.31 16.17 18.89
N ILE A 11 7.22 16.92 18.26
CA ILE A 11 6.91 17.75 17.09
C ILE A 11 6.36 16.88 15.96
N ARG A 12 7.03 15.76 15.65
CA ARG A 12 6.58 14.83 14.61
C ARG A 12 5.20 14.25 14.92
N LYS A 13 4.97 13.81 16.16
CA LYS A 13 3.67 13.26 16.61
C LYS A 13 2.54 14.28 16.42
N LYS A 14 2.72 15.51 16.92
CA LYS A 14 1.73 16.59 16.75
C LYS A 14 1.49 16.93 15.28
N ALA A 15 2.54 16.91 14.45
CA ALA A 15 2.41 17.15 13.01
C ALA A 15 1.57 16.07 12.32
N VAL A 16 1.78 14.79 12.68
CA VAL A 16 1.00 13.65 12.16
C VAL A 16 -0.45 13.74 12.62
N GLU A 17 -0.72 13.96 13.91
CA GLU A 17 -2.08 14.12 14.45
C GLU A 17 -2.84 15.25 13.73
N ARG A 18 -2.17 16.39 13.52
CA ARG A 18 -2.74 17.51 12.75
C ARG A 18 -3.02 17.13 11.31
N GLY A 19 -2.13 16.37 10.67
CA GLY A 19 -2.30 15.87 9.30
C GLY A 19 -3.50 14.94 9.17
N LEU A 20 -3.63 13.98 10.08
CA LEU A 20 -4.76 13.04 10.16
C LEU A 20 -6.08 13.78 10.35
N ARG A 21 -6.15 14.75 11.27
CA ARG A 21 -7.38 15.54 11.50
C ARG A 21 -7.82 16.37 10.29
N ARG A 22 -6.86 16.81 9.46
CA ARG A 22 -7.14 17.62 8.24
C ARG A 22 -7.38 16.76 7.01
N ARG A 23 -7.27 15.44 7.12
CA ARG A 23 -7.45 14.52 6.01
C ARG A 23 -8.90 14.56 5.54
N LYS A 24 -9.11 15.01 4.31
CA LYS A 24 -10.44 15.01 3.68
C LYS A 24 -10.67 13.70 2.93
N ASP A 25 -11.91 13.25 2.91
CA ASP A 25 -12.38 12.11 2.13
C ASP A 25 -12.54 12.54 0.66
N HIS A 26 -11.46 12.38 -0.10
CA HIS A 26 -11.42 12.68 -1.53
C HIS A 26 -11.93 11.47 -2.34
N LYS A 27 -12.40 11.73 -3.56
CA LYS A 27 -12.57 10.66 -4.54
C LYS A 27 -11.17 10.19 -4.95
N ILE A 28 -10.93 8.89 -4.87
CA ILE A 28 -9.66 8.25 -5.24
C ILE A 28 -9.96 7.28 -6.36
N LYS A 29 -9.34 7.51 -7.52
CA LYS A 29 -9.53 6.70 -8.72
C LYS A 29 -8.56 5.52 -8.77
N TYR A 30 -7.31 5.79 -8.42
CA TYR A 30 -6.21 4.83 -8.54
C TYR A 30 -5.64 4.52 -7.16
N LEU A 31 -5.87 3.30 -6.70
CA LEU A 31 -5.29 2.79 -5.47
C LEU A 31 -4.03 2.00 -5.76
N GLY A 32 -3.07 2.03 -4.85
CA GLY A 32 -1.87 1.20 -4.89
C GLY A 32 -1.77 0.38 -3.63
N ILE A 33 -1.51 -0.92 -3.76
CA ILE A 33 -1.23 -1.83 -2.66
C ILE A 33 0.20 -2.33 -2.84
N ASP A 34 1.04 -2.04 -1.86
CA ASP A 34 2.45 -2.41 -1.87
C ASP A 34 2.84 -3.10 -0.56
N GLU A 35 3.82 -3.99 -0.64
CA GLU A 35 4.39 -4.70 0.50
C GLU A 35 5.81 -4.20 0.74
N LYS A 36 6.10 -3.78 1.98
CA LYS A 36 7.45 -3.46 2.41
C LYS A 36 7.89 -4.39 3.51
N SER A 37 9.06 -5.00 3.33
CA SER A 37 9.72 -5.74 4.40
C SER A 37 10.48 -4.77 5.32
N PHE A 38 10.42 -5.02 6.62
CA PHE A 38 11.16 -4.28 7.64
C PHE A 38 11.86 -5.25 8.60
N ARG A 39 12.93 -4.78 9.26
CA ARG A 39 13.83 -5.60 10.10
C ARG A 39 14.37 -6.83 9.35
N ARG A 40 15.09 -6.60 8.25
CA ARG A 40 15.77 -7.65 7.45
C ARG A 40 14.83 -8.80 7.06
N GLY A 41 13.63 -8.49 6.55
CA GLY A 41 12.71 -9.52 6.04
C GLY A 41 11.89 -10.27 7.10
N ARG A 42 12.00 -9.94 8.40
CA ARG A 42 11.27 -10.66 9.45
C ARG A 42 9.85 -10.16 9.68
N LYS A 43 9.56 -8.93 9.26
CA LYS A 43 8.24 -8.33 9.37
C LYS A 43 7.89 -7.67 8.05
N HIS A 44 6.62 -7.75 7.70
CA HIS A 44 6.08 -7.15 6.48
C HIS A 44 5.02 -6.14 6.87
N ILE A 45 4.91 -5.06 6.09
CA ILE A 45 3.80 -4.12 6.18
C ILE A 45 3.15 -4.02 4.81
N THR A 46 1.83 -3.99 4.78
CA THR A 46 1.06 -3.65 3.59
C THR A 46 0.66 -2.19 3.69
N VAL A 47 0.91 -1.46 2.60
CA VAL A 47 0.63 -0.04 2.47
C VAL A 47 -0.43 0.15 1.40
N LEU A 48 -1.50 0.88 1.73
CA LEU A 48 -2.52 1.34 0.80
C LEU A 48 -2.28 2.82 0.47
N ASN A 49 -2.18 3.15 -0.82
CA ASN A 49 -1.81 4.48 -1.31
C ASN A 49 -2.81 5.02 -2.32
N ASP A 50 -2.97 6.35 -2.36
CA ASP A 50 -3.55 7.09 -3.48
C ASP A 50 -2.43 7.37 -4.49
N LEU A 51 -2.50 6.72 -5.66
CA LEU A 51 -1.47 6.84 -6.69
C LEU A 51 -1.46 8.20 -7.38
N GLN A 52 -2.61 8.88 -7.45
CA GLN A 52 -2.71 10.17 -8.09
C GLN A 52 -2.16 11.29 -7.20
N ARG A 53 -2.43 11.22 -5.90
CA ARG A 53 -1.94 12.22 -4.92
C ARG A 53 -0.58 11.86 -4.32
N GLN A 54 -0.10 10.65 -4.56
CA GLN A 54 1.12 10.10 -3.95
C GLN A 54 1.07 10.16 -2.41
N THR A 55 -0.08 9.80 -1.84
CA THR A 55 -0.29 9.84 -0.38
C THR A 55 -0.65 8.48 0.18
N VAL A 56 -0.06 8.14 1.34
CA VAL A 56 -0.41 6.93 2.09
C VAL A 56 -1.80 7.08 2.71
N ILE A 57 -2.70 6.15 2.40
CA ILE A 57 -4.06 6.06 2.96
C ILE A 57 -4.02 5.37 4.31
N GLU A 58 -3.51 4.15 4.34
CA GLU A 58 -3.52 3.30 5.53
C GLU A 58 -2.34 2.33 5.47
N VAL A 59 -1.86 1.90 6.65
CA VAL A 59 -0.77 0.93 6.79
C VAL A 59 -1.21 -0.16 7.75
N LYS A 60 -0.97 -1.42 7.40
CA LYS A 60 -1.20 -2.57 8.27
C LYS A 60 0.05 -3.44 8.37
N GLU A 61 0.28 -3.98 9.56
CA GLU A 61 1.29 -5.02 9.75
C GLU A 61 0.82 -6.34 9.12
N GLY A 62 1.75 -7.07 8.53
CA GLY A 62 1.52 -8.31 7.82
C GLY A 62 1.59 -8.16 6.30
N LYS A 63 1.57 -9.31 5.62
CA LYS A 63 1.47 -9.45 4.16
C LYS A 63 0.30 -10.35 3.75
N SER A 64 -0.59 -10.64 4.69
CA SER A 64 -1.59 -11.68 4.51
C SER A 64 -2.83 -11.14 3.81
N LYS A 65 -3.66 -12.05 3.29
CA LYS A 65 -4.97 -11.74 2.72
C LYS A 65 -5.82 -10.90 3.67
N GLU A 66 -5.71 -11.19 4.95
CA GLU A 66 -6.44 -10.53 6.02
C GLU A 66 -5.99 -9.07 6.15
N ALA A 67 -4.69 -8.78 6.07
CA ALA A 67 -4.18 -7.41 6.11
C ALA A 67 -4.73 -6.57 4.96
N VAL A 68 -4.71 -7.11 3.74
CA VAL A 68 -5.27 -6.43 2.55
C VAL A 68 -6.78 -6.27 2.66
N THR A 69 -7.49 -7.31 3.11
CA THR A 69 -8.94 -7.26 3.30
C THR A 69 -9.31 -6.20 4.34
N GLN A 70 -8.56 -6.10 5.43
CA GLN A 70 -8.78 -5.07 6.45
C GLN A 70 -8.50 -3.66 5.92
N LEU A 71 -7.43 -3.47 5.15
CA LEU A 71 -7.13 -2.20 4.48
C LEU A 71 -8.25 -1.78 3.53
N LEU A 72 -8.73 -2.69 2.69
CA LEU A 72 -9.81 -2.39 1.75
C LEU A 72 -11.16 -2.22 2.46
N SER A 73 -11.37 -2.87 3.61
CA SER A 73 -12.58 -2.73 4.41
C SER A 73 -12.65 -1.38 5.14
N SER A 74 -11.51 -0.76 5.48
CA SER A 74 -11.48 0.56 6.13
C SER A 74 -11.79 1.72 5.18
N LEU A 75 -11.79 1.48 3.86
CA LEU A 75 -12.14 2.49 2.87
C LEU A 75 -13.60 2.93 2.98
N SER A 76 -13.81 4.24 2.86
CA SER A 76 -15.16 4.82 2.81
C SER A 76 -15.92 4.32 1.57
N LYS A 77 -17.25 4.23 1.66
CA LYS A 77 -18.10 3.85 0.51
C LYS A 77 -17.87 4.76 -0.71
N LYS A 78 -17.54 6.04 -0.46
CA LYS A 78 -17.25 7.02 -1.50
C LYS A 78 -15.98 6.67 -2.26
N VAL A 79 -14.91 6.29 -1.56
CA VAL A 79 -13.65 5.85 -2.17
C VAL A 79 -13.86 4.57 -2.95
N LYS A 80 -14.56 3.58 -2.38
CA LYS A 80 -14.83 2.30 -3.06
C LYS A 80 -15.55 2.50 -4.40
N ARG A 81 -16.55 3.38 -4.43
CA ARG A 81 -17.31 3.71 -5.65
C ARG A 81 -16.55 4.57 -6.66
N SER A 82 -15.53 5.30 -6.23
CA SER A 82 -14.73 6.13 -7.15
C SER A 82 -13.50 5.42 -7.68
N CYS A 83 -13.16 4.25 -7.13
CA CYS A 83 -11.98 3.49 -7.51
C CYS A 83 -12.23 2.84 -8.88
N GLU A 84 -11.37 3.18 -9.83
CA GLU A 84 -11.38 2.66 -11.19
C GLU A 84 -10.34 1.54 -11.35
N ALA A 85 -9.18 1.65 -10.69
CA ALA A 85 -8.15 0.62 -10.74
C ALA A 85 -7.33 0.52 -9.43
N VAL A 86 -6.81 -0.68 -9.18
CA VAL A 86 -5.89 -1.00 -8.08
C VAL A 86 -4.60 -1.57 -8.65
N ALA A 87 -3.48 -0.85 -8.45
CA ALA A 87 -2.15 -1.35 -8.77
C ALA A 87 -1.65 -2.23 -7.62
N VAL A 88 -1.21 -3.45 -7.92
CA VAL A 88 -0.76 -4.41 -6.90
C VAL A 88 0.30 -5.37 -7.46
N ASP A 89 1.08 -5.98 -6.57
CA ASP A 89 1.97 -7.08 -6.91
C ASP A 89 1.20 -8.30 -7.44
N MET A 90 1.91 -9.23 -8.09
CA MET A 90 1.35 -10.41 -8.76
C MET A 90 0.93 -11.54 -7.81
N ASP A 91 0.95 -11.33 -6.48
CA ASP A 91 0.48 -12.34 -5.53
C ASP A 91 -1.05 -12.59 -5.68
N PRO A 92 -1.48 -13.82 -6.00
CA PRO A 92 -2.90 -14.18 -6.16
C PRO A 92 -3.76 -13.87 -4.92
N VAL A 93 -3.15 -13.83 -3.74
CA VAL A 93 -3.82 -13.51 -2.47
C VAL A 93 -4.43 -12.11 -2.52
N PHE A 94 -3.74 -11.16 -3.13
CA PHE A 94 -4.20 -9.78 -3.23
C PHE A 94 -5.33 -9.65 -4.25
N LYS A 95 -5.22 -10.32 -5.39
CA LYS A 95 -6.27 -10.35 -6.43
C LYS A 95 -7.62 -10.72 -5.82
N THR A 96 -7.68 -11.81 -5.08
CA THR A 96 -8.92 -12.31 -4.46
C THR A 96 -9.49 -11.32 -3.44
N ALA A 97 -8.63 -10.63 -2.69
CA ALA A 97 -9.07 -9.64 -1.70
C ALA A 97 -9.63 -8.37 -2.36
N ILE A 98 -9.04 -7.95 -3.49
CA ILE A 98 -9.48 -6.80 -4.29
C ILE A 98 -10.82 -7.09 -4.94
N GLU A 99 -10.96 -8.19 -5.68
CA GLU A 99 -12.22 -8.58 -6.36
C GLU A 99 -13.41 -8.62 -5.37
N LYS A 100 -13.17 -9.08 -4.14
CA LYS A 100 -14.21 -9.11 -3.10
C LYS A 100 -14.62 -7.73 -2.58
N ASN A 101 -13.69 -6.78 -2.50
CA ASN A 101 -13.93 -5.47 -1.85
C ASN A 101 -14.21 -4.33 -2.84
N LEU A 102 -13.68 -4.45 -4.05
CA LEU A 102 -13.71 -3.48 -5.14
C LEU A 102 -14.01 -4.23 -6.46
N PRO A 103 -15.20 -4.84 -6.59
CA PRO A 103 -15.53 -5.71 -7.73
C PRO A 103 -15.52 -4.98 -9.07
N ASP A 104 -15.72 -3.65 -9.06
CA ASP A 104 -15.78 -2.81 -10.26
C ASP A 104 -14.42 -2.21 -10.64
N ALA A 105 -13.36 -2.47 -9.87
CA ALA A 105 -12.03 -1.88 -10.10
C ALA A 105 -11.13 -2.83 -10.90
N ASP A 106 -10.44 -2.30 -11.90
CA ASP A 106 -9.45 -3.03 -12.68
C ASP A 106 -8.22 -3.35 -11.83
N ILE A 107 -7.73 -4.59 -11.93
CA ILE A 107 -6.50 -5.01 -11.26
C ILE A 107 -5.33 -4.82 -12.22
N VAL A 108 -4.39 -3.95 -11.83
CA VAL A 108 -3.24 -3.59 -12.64
C VAL A 108 -1.98 -4.10 -11.95
N HIS A 109 -1.11 -4.78 -12.70
CA HIS A 109 0.21 -5.16 -12.20
C HIS A 109 1.26 -4.15 -12.66
N ASP A 110 2.12 -3.74 -11.74
CA ASP A 110 3.19 -2.77 -12.05
C ASP A 110 4.27 -3.43 -12.91
N LYS A 111 4.66 -2.74 -13.99
CA LYS A 111 5.74 -3.13 -14.92
C LYS A 111 7.05 -3.39 -14.20
N PHE A 112 7.36 -2.67 -13.12
CA PHE A 112 8.59 -2.89 -12.35
C PHE A 112 8.67 -4.32 -11.79
N HIS A 113 7.57 -4.81 -11.21
CA HIS A 113 7.51 -6.17 -10.65
C HIS A 113 7.65 -7.21 -11.75
N ILE A 114 7.02 -6.97 -12.91
CA ILE A 114 7.14 -7.84 -14.09
C ILE A 114 8.59 -7.90 -14.57
N SER A 115 9.24 -6.76 -14.78
CA SER A 115 10.64 -6.70 -15.22
C SER A 115 11.60 -7.32 -14.20
N LYS A 116 11.37 -7.09 -12.90
CA LYS A 116 12.16 -7.69 -11.84
C LYS A 116 12.05 -9.23 -11.86
N TYR A 117 10.84 -9.76 -11.94
CA TYR A 117 10.60 -11.20 -11.98
C TYR A 117 11.28 -11.86 -13.20
N LEU A 118 11.20 -11.21 -14.37
CA LEU A 118 11.88 -11.68 -15.57
C LEU A 118 13.40 -11.73 -15.38
N ASN A 119 13.99 -10.67 -14.82
CA ASN A 119 15.43 -10.62 -14.58
C ASN A 119 15.88 -11.69 -13.57
N GLU A 120 15.12 -11.92 -12.49
CA GLU A 120 15.39 -12.98 -11.52
C GLU A 120 15.30 -14.37 -12.15
N ALA A 121 14.30 -14.62 -13.01
CA ALA A 121 14.17 -15.88 -13.73
C ALA A 121 15.35 -16.14 -14.67
N VAL A 122 15.82 -15.12 -15.39
CA VAL A 122 16.99 -15.23 -16.27
C VAL A 122 18.27 -15.50 -15.47
N ALA A 123 18.49 -14.79 -14.36
CA ALA A 123 19.63 -15.01 -13.48
C ALA A 123 19.69 -16.45 -12.96
N ASN A 124 18.56 -17.01 -12.51
CA ASN A 124 18.47 -18.38 -12.02
C ASN A 124 18.83 -19.46 -13.06
N ILE A 125 18.66 -19.16 -14.35
CA ILE A 125 19.01 -20.09 -15.44
C ILE A 125 20.51 -20.02 -15.74
N LEU A 126 21.11 -18.83 -15.66
CA LEU A 126 22.54 -18.60 -15.91
C LEU A 126 23.46 -19.08 -14.77
N GLU A 127 22.92 -19.24 -13.56
CA GLU A 127 23.63 -19.78 -12.40
C GLU A 127 23.56 -21.32 -12.28
N ARG A 128 22.98 -22.03 -13.26
CA ARG A 128 22.97 -23.51 -13.37
C ARG A 128 23.90 -23.99 -14.46
#